data_AF-A0A5E4KY98-F1
#
_entry.id   AF-A0A5E4KY98-F1
#
_cell.length_a   1.000
_cell.length_b   1.000
_cell.length_c   1.000
_cell.angle_alpha   90.00
_cell.angle_beta   90.00
_cell.angle_gamma   90.00
#
_symmetry.space_group_name_H-M   'P 1'
#
loop_
_entity.id
_entity.type
_entity.pdbx_description
1 polymer ?
#
loop_
_entity_poly.entity_id
_entity_poly.type
_entity_poly.pdbx_seq_one_letter_code
_entity_poly.pdbx_strand_id
1 'polypeptide(L)'
;MISSASEIQDPAEKSRKYRNIVGILSMEAVRSNDPWYLEEAIKTAGLVTDDPSKAYVEIIRAMAKIGVNRKDEEKLNEGVKITERIDNNLDLSVALHELVVAFAKIGIDRKDEKLISYSLYLSEKIPLNTYRSSAFRNIARLQAGANPKRAHELLGSAIELIEKSKDVEPVFLISAFCDIASLLSLLNDERSYGFIKRAIGLADGIVDEFEKSAVLLKIVETERVIGNKLKDEALLKEALVLSGRITREYYKTLAADVVKRRD
;
A
#
# COMPACT_ATOMS: atom_id res chain seq x y z
N MET A 1 -6.35 23.06 -20.94
CA MET A 1 -6.50 21.58 -20.93
C MET A 1 -7.96 21.16 -20.85
N ILE A 2 -8.73 21.67 -19.88
CA ILE A 2 -10.16 21.33 -19.69
C ILE A 2 -11.01 21.74 -20.90
N SER A 3 -10.81 22.95 -21.46
CA SER A 3 -11.52 23.40 -22.67
C SER A 3 -11.30 22.48 -23.87
N SER A 4 -10.07 21.98 -24.06
CA SER A 4 -9.76 21.01 -25.13
C SER A 4 -10.46 19.66 -24.90
N ALA A 5 -10.66 19.22 -23.66
CA ALA A 5 -11.43 18.02 -23.37
C ALA A 5 -12.94 18.21 -23.65
N SER A 6 -13.47 19.42 -23.41
CA SER A 6 -14.89 19.72 -23.65
C SER A 6 -15.31 19.63 -25.11
N GLU A 7 -14.38 19.81 -26.05
CA GLU A 7 -14.62 19.76 -27.50
C GLU A 7 -14.66 18.33 -28.08
N ILE A 8 -14.17 17.33 -27.32
CA ILE A 8 -14.13 15.92 -27.76
C ILE A 8 -15.58 15.40 -27.96
N GLN A 9 -15.88 14.89 -29.14
CA GLN A 9 -17.24 14.41 -29.45
C GLN A 9 -17.55 13.06 -28.81
N ASP A 10 -16.58 12.13 -28.82
CA ASP A 10 -16.75 10.81 -28.22
C ASP A 10 -16.83 10.92 -26.68
N PRO A 11 -17.96 10.53 -26.04
CA PRO A 11 -18.15 10.70 -24.61
C PRO A 11 -17.14 9.90 -23.77
N ALA A 12 -16.75 8.71 -24.22
CA ALA A 12 -15.80 7.86 -23.50
C ALA A 12 -14.38 8.46 -23.53
N GLU A 13 -13.94 8.94 -24.70
CA GLU A 13 -12.67 9.64 -24.85
C GLU A 13 -12.64 10.94 -24.06
N LYS A 14 -13.73 11.71 -24.08
CA LYS A 14 -13.90 12.91 -23.27
C LYS A 14 -13.76 12.60 -21.78
N SER A 15 -14.45 11.58 -21.29
CA SER A 15 -14.38 11.14 -19.89
C SER A 15 -12.98 10.68 -19.49
N ARG A 16 -12.31 9.88 -20.33
CA ARG A 16 -10.90 9.48 -20.15
C ARG A 16 -9.98 10.70 -20.09
N LYS A 17 -10.20 11.70 -20.96
CA LYS A 17 -9.39 12.92 -20.97
C LYS A 17 -9.55 13.71 -19.68
N TYR A 18 -10.78 13.84 -19.15
CA TYR A 18 -11.00 14.47 -17.85
C TYR A 18 -10.30 13.71 -16.71
N ARG A 19 -10.37 12.37 -16.67
CA ARG A 19 -9.62 11.58 -15.68
C ARG A 19 -8.11 11.82 -15.75
N ASN A 20 -7.55 11.89 -16.96
CA ASN A 20 -6.12 12.19 -17.13
C ASN A 20 -5.77 13.60 -16.65
N ILE A 21 -6.63 14.59 -16.91
CA ILE A 21 -6.45 15.96 -16.39
C ILE A 21 -6.49 15.97 -14.87
N VAL A 22 -7.40 15.23 -14.23
CA VAL A 22 -7.44 15.09 -12.77
C VAL A 22 -6.11 14.56 -12.24
N GLY A 23 -5.56 13.50 -12.82
CA GLY A 23 -4.26 12.97 -12.42
C GLY A 23 -3.14 14.01 -12.52
N ILE A 24 -3.10 14.79 -13.59
CA ILE A 24 -2.12 15.88 -13.77
C ILE A 24 -2.29 16.95 -12.69
N LEU A 25 -3.51 17.42 -12.47
CA LEU A 25 -3.81 18.43 -11.45
C LEU A 25 -3.46 17.92 -10.04
N SER A 26 -3.79 16.67 -9.71
CA SER A 26 -3.44 16.03 -8.44
C SER A 26 -1.92 15.94 -8.22
N MET A 27 -1.15 15.63 -9.27
CA MET A 27 0.33 15.66 -9.19
C MET A 27 0.87 17.07 -8.97
N GLU A 28 0.34 18.06 -9.72
CA GLU A 28 0.75 19.45 -9.57
C GLU A 28 0.38 20.03 -8.21
N ALA A 29 -0.76 19.63 -7.63
CA ALA A 29 -1.14 19.98 -6.27
C ALA A 29 -0.08 19.53 -5.26
N VAL A 30 0.40 18.29 -5.36
CA VAL A 30 1.45 17.78 -4.47
C VAL A 30 2.78 18.49 -4.70
N ARG A 31 3.12 18.79 -5.96
CA ARG A 31 4.40 19.42 -6.33
C ARG A 31 4.50 20.88 -5.91
N SER A 32 3.46 21.65 -6.23
CA SER A 32 3.41 23.10 -6.00
C SER A 32 2.88 23.47 -4.61
N ASN A 33 2.13 22.54 -3.99
CA ASN A 33 1.40 22.78 -2.75
C ASN A 33 0.36 23.92 -2.86
N ASP A 34 -0.11 24.20 -4.08
CA ASP A 34 -1.15 25.19 -4.36
C ASP A 34 -2.54 24.54 -4.31
N PRO A 35 -3.43 24.98 -3.40
CA PRO A 35 -4.79 24.46 -3.26
C PRO A 35 -5.63 24.55 -4.53
N TRP A 36 -5.34 25.51 -5.42
CA TRP A 36 -6.08 25.68 -6.67
C TRP A 36 -6.12 24.40 -7.50
N TYR A 37 -5.00 23.66 -7.57
CA TYR A 37 -4.95 22.42 -8.34
C TYR A 37 -5.88 21.33 -7.77
N LEU A 38 -6.05 21.24 -6.45
CA LEU A 38 -7.00 20.29 -5.86
C LEU A 38 -8.44 20.70 -6.14
N GLU A 39 -8.77 21.98 -6.01
CA GLU A 39 -10.11 22.49 -6.31
C GLU A 39 -10.47 22.24 -7.78
N GLU A 40 -9.53 22.51 -8.68
CA GLU A 40 -9.73 22.28 -10.11
C GLU A 40 -9.80 20.79 -10.45
N ALA A 41 -9.03 19.95 -9.76
CA ALA A 41 -9.12 18.50 -9.89
C ALA A 41 -10.50 17.98 -9.47
N ILE A 42 -11.05 18.47 -8.35
CA ILE A 42 -12.38 18.08 -7.86
C ILE A 42 -13.48 18.48 -8.86
N LYS A 43 -13.42 19.70 -9.41
CA LYS A 43 -14.35 20.15 -10.45
C LYS A 43 -14.25 19.27 -11.69
N THR A 44 -13.03 18.99 -12.14
CA THR A 44 -12.78 18.18 -13.34
C THR A 44 -13.23 16.73 -13.14
N ALA A 45 -13.05 16.16 -11.95
CA ALA A 45 -13.53 14.82 -11.62
C ALA A 45 -15.06 14.73 -11.71
N GLY A 46 -15.78 15.80 -11.36
CA GLY A 46 -17.23 15.89 -11.55
C GLY A 46 -17.70 15.91 -13.01
N LEU A 47 -16.78 16.05 -13.98
CA LEU A 47 -17.07 15.97 -15.41
C LEU A 47 -16.85 14.58 -16.00
N VAL A 48 -16.33 13.63 -15.21
CA VAL A 48 -16.12 12.23 -15.61
C VAL A 48 -17.46 11.50 -15.51
N THR A 49 -17.91 10.90 -16.62
CA THR A 49 -19.28 10.37 -16.74
C THR A 49 -19.38 8.84 -16.73
N ASP A 50 -18.29 8.13 -17.01
CA ASP A 50 -18.27 6.66 -17.08
C ASP A 50 -17.98 6.03 -15.71
N ASP A 51 -16.85 6.39 -15.10
CA ASP A 51 -16.43 5.91 -13.78
C ASP A 51 -15.51 6.96 -13.12
N PRO A 52 -16.06 7.85 -12.29
CA PRO A 52 -15.30 8.90 -11.62
C PRO A 52 -14.48 8.39 -10.43
N SER A 53 -14.69 7.14 -9.97
CA SER A 53 -14.05 6.56 -8.78
C SER A 53 -12.53 6.77 -8.80
N LYS A 54 -11.90 6.41 -9.91
CA LYS A 54 -10.44 6.54 -10.09
C LYS A 54 -9.95 8.00 -10.04
N ALA A 55 -10.73 8.94 -10.56
CA ALA A 55 -10.38 10.35 -10.47
C ALA A 55 -10.40 10.83 -9.02
N TYR A 56 -11.41 10.42 -8.25
CA TYR A 56 -11.48 10.74 -6.82
C TYR A 56 -10.36 10.07 -6.01
N VAL A 57 -9.96 8.84 -6.35
CA VAL A 57 -8.78 8.19 -5.74
C VAL A 57 -7.52 9.04 -5.93
N GLU A 58 -7.26 9.57 -7.12
CA GLU A 58 -6.07 10.41 -7.37
C GLU A 58 -6.10 11.72 -6.57
N ILE A 59 -7.27 12.34 -6.41
CA ILE A 59 -7.44 13.53 -5.56
C ILE A 59 -7.16 13.17 -4.09
N ILE A 60 -7.73 12.07 -3.60
CA ILE A 60 -7.55 11.63 -2.21
C ILE A 60 -6.08 11.29 -1.93
N ARG A 61 -5.38 10.63 -2.86
CA ARG A 61 -3.93 10.40 -2.77
C ARG A 61 -3.15 11.70 -2.64
N ALA A 62 -3.49 12.71 -3.45
CA ALA A 62 -2.86 14.02 -3.37
C ALA A 62 -3.12 14.70 -2.01
N MET A 63 -4.37 14.68 -1.54
CA MET A 63 -4.75 15.18 -0.23
C MET A 63 -4.03 14.47 0.91
N ALA A 64 -3.92 13.14 0.85
CA ALA A 64 -3.20 12.32 1.83
C ALA A 64 -1.71 12.74 1.91
N LYS A 65 -1.05 12.89 0.76
CA LYS A 65 0.35 13.34 0.69
C LYS A 65 0.54 14.76 1.22
N ILE A 66 -0.30 15.71 0.80
CA ILE A 66 -0.25 17.10 1.28
C ILE A 66 -0.52 17.15 2.78
N GLY A 67 -1.55 16.43 3.25
CA GLY A 67 -1.91 16.32 4.65
C GLY A 67 -0.76 15.81 5.50
N VAL A 68 -0.06 14.75 5.08
CA VAL A 68 1.15 14.28 5.78
C VAL A 68 2.27 15.32 5.76
N ASN A 69 2.59 15.88 4.59
CA ASN A 69 3.71 16.82 4.42
C ASN A 69 3.55 18.09 5.25
N ARG A 70 2.31 18.58 5.39
CA ARG A 70 1.99 19.80 6.16
C ARG A 70 1.47 19.50 7.56
N LYS A 71 1.24 18.23 7.89
CA LYS A 71 0.50 17.79 9.06
C LYS A 71 -0.88 18.45 9.15
N ASP A 72 -1.55 18.56 8.00
CA ASP A 72 -2.85 19.21 7.81
C ASP A 72 -3.97 18.16 7.89
N GLU A 73 -4.61 18.11 9.06
CA GLU A 73 -5.71 17.17 9.34
C GLU A 73 -7.00 17.56 8.61
N GLU A 74 -7.24 18.85 8.40
CA GLU A 74 -8.42 19.35 7.70
C GLU A 74 -8.40 18.85 6.25
N LYS A 75 -7.24 18.89 5.61
CA LYS A 75 -7.07 18.34 4.26
C LYS A 75 -7.36 16.84 4.18
N LEU A 76 -6.96 16.07 5.21
CA LEU A 76 -7.30 14.65 5.26
C LEU A 76 -8.79 14.42 5.45
N ASN A 77 -9.44 15.22 6.30
CA ASN A 77 -10.89 15.17 6.52
C ASN A 77 -11.70 15.56 5.27
N GLU A 78 -11.21 16.51 4.46
CA GLU A 78 -11.77 16.75 3.12
C GLU A 78 -11.67 15.51 2.24
N GLY A 79 -10.52 14.83 2.25
CA GLY A 79 -10.31 13.57 1.55
C GLY A 79 -11.31 12.50 1.97
N VAL A 80 -11.59 12.37 3.28
CA VAL A 80 -12.62 11.44 3.80
C VAL A 80 -13.99 11.76 3.20
N LYS A 81 -14.40 13.03 3.11
CA LYS A 81 -15.68 13.41 2.50
C LYS A 81 -15.74 13.04 1.02
N ILE A 82 -14.63 13.12 0.29
CA ILE A 82 -14.60 12.74 -1.14
C ILE A 82 -14.80 11.22 -1.33
N THR A 83 -14.48 10.39 -0.32
CA THR A 83 -14.72 8.93 -0.42
C THR A 83 -16.20 8.58 -0.60
N GLU A 84 -17.13 9.46 -0.18
CA GLU A 84 -18.58 9.29 -0.37
C GLU A 84 -18.99 9.35 -1.86
N ARG A 85 -18.09 9.76 -2.76
CA ARG A 85 -18.30 9.81 -4.21
C ARG A 85 -17.72 8.60 -4.95
N ILE A 86 -17.24 7.60 -4.22
CA ILE A 86 -16.61 6.40 -4.78
C ILE A 86 -17.52 5.20 -4.55
N ASP A 87 -18.12 4.71 -5.63
CA ASP A 87 -19.08 3.59 -5.58
C ASP A 87 -18.39 2.22 -5.73
N ASN A 88 -17.18 2.20 -6.31
CA ASN A 88 -16.44 0.97 -6.51
C ASN A 88 -15.68 0.54 -5.24
N ASN A 89 -15.94 -0.68 -4.73
CA ASN A 89 -15.31 -1.19 -3.51
C ASN A 89 -13.78 -1.25 -3.56
N LEU A 90 -13.19 -1.56 -4.71
CA LEU A 90 -11.74 -1.60 -4.87
C LEU A 90 -11.17 -0.18 -4.76
N ASP A 91 -11.72 0.77 -5.51
CA ASP A 91 -11.28 2.17 -5.48
C ASP A 91 -11.52 2.81 -4.11
N LEU A 92 -12.65 2.52 -3.46
CA LEU A 92 -12.95 3.00 -2.10
C LEU A 92 -11.95 2.42 -1.09
N SER A 93 -11.62 1.14 -1.22
CA SER A 93 -10.62 0.50 -0.37
C SER A 93 -9.24 1.13 -0.51
N VAL A 94 -8.85 1.47 -1.75
CA VAL A 94 -7.61 2.19 -2.05
C VAL A 94 -7.63 3.58 -1.42
N ALA A 95 -8.69 4.37 -1.67
CA ALA A 95 -8.80 5.73 -1.15
C ALA A 95 -8.76 5.80 0.38
N LEU A 96 -9.53 4.94 1.06
CA LEU A 96 -9.54 4.87 2.51
C LEU A 96 -8.21 4.40 3.08
N HIS A 97 -7.54 3.43 2.42
CA HIS A 97 -6.20 2.98 2.83
C HIS A 97 -5.18 4.14 2.86
N GLU A 98 -5.15 4.98 1.82
CA GLU A 98 -4.25 6.13 1.74
C GLU A 98 -4.48 7.13 2.89
N LEU A 99 -5.76 7.43 3.19
CA LEU A 99 -6.14 8.31 4.29
C LEU A 99 -5.79 7.71 5.66
N VAL A 100 -6.06 6.42 5.86
CA VAL A 100 -5.72 5.72 7.11
C VAL A 100 -4.23 5.82 7.41
N VAL A 101 -3.38 5.53 6.41
CA VAL A 101 -1.92 5.61 6.58
C VAL A 101 -1.50 7.05 6.88
N ALA A 102 -2.10 8.05 6.22
CA ALA A 102 -1.81 9.45 6.45
C ALA A 102 -2.17 9.89 7.88
N PHE A 103 -3.39 9.59 8.34
CA PHE A 103 -3.84 9.90 9.71
C PHE A 103 -2.96 9.21 10.75
N ALA A 104 -2.65 7.92 10.55
CA ALA A 104 -1.80 7.16 11.46
C ALA A 104 -0.39 7.76 11.57
N LYS A 105 0.19 8.16 10.44
CA LYS A 105 1.52 8.78 10.40
C LYS A 105 1.53 10.11 11.16
N ILE A 106 0.59 11.00 10.88
CA ILE A 106 0.49 12.28 11.60
C ILE A 106 0.26 12.05 13.10
N GLY A 107 -0.62 11.10 13.44
CA GLY A 107 -0.94 10.76 14.82
C GLY A 107 0.27 10.25 15.58
N ILE A 108 1.03 9.32 15.00
CA ILE A 108 2.24 8.77 15.62
C ILE A 108 3.34 9.82 15.73
N ASP A 109 3.56 10.62 14.68
CA ASP A 109 4.54 11.72 14.68
C ASP A 109 4.24 12.78 15.76
N ARG A 110 2.96 13.03 16.02
CA ARG A 110 2.50 13.97 17.06
C ARG A 110 2.26 13.33 18.42
N LYS A 111 2.35 12.01 18.54
CA LYS A 111 1.89 11.24 19.71
C LYS A 111 0.42 11.53 20.08
N ASP A 112 -0.42 11.69 19.05
CA ASP A 112 -1.85 11.95 19.18
C ASP A 112 -2.65 10.65 19.08
N GLU A 113 -3.03 10.12 20.24
CA GLU A 113 -3.81 8.88 20.35
C GLU A 113 -5.23 9.00 19.78
N LYS A 114 -5.82 10.21 19.73
CA LYS A 114 -7.14 10.39 19.11
C LYS A 114 -7.03 10.22 17.61
N LEU A 115 -5.98 10.77 17.00
CA LEU A 115 -5.76 10.66 15.57
C LEU A 115 -5.40 9.22 15.16
N ILE A 116 -4.59 8.54 15.97
CA ILE A 116 -4.32 7.10 15.79
C ILE A 116 -5.63 6.29 15.88
N SER A 117 -6.47 6.57 16.88
CA SER A 117 -7.76 5.89 17.04
C SER A 117 -8.71 6.19 15.87
N TYR A 118 -8.71 7.41 15.35
CA TYR A 118 -9.48 7.78 14.17
C TYR A 118 -8.99 7.03 12.92
N SER A 119 -7.67 6.86 12.74
CA SER A 119 -7.13 6.04 11.65
C SER A 119 -7.58 4.58 11.72
N LEU A 120 -7.68 4.01 12.92
CA LEU A 120 -8.19 2.65 13.13
C LEU A 120 -9.70 2.55 12.87
N TYR A 121 -10.46 3.56 13.29
CA TYR A 121 -11.87 3.66 12.97
C TYR A 121 -12.09 3.70 11.44
N LEU A 122 -11.30 4.49 10.72
CA LEU A 122 -11.35 4.56 9.27
C LEU A 122 -10.91 3.24 8.61
N SER A 123 -9.93 2.52 9.16
CA SER A 123 -9.52 1.23 8.60
C SER A 123 -10.66 0.21 8.61
N GLU A 124 -11.52 0.23 9.62
CA GLU A 124 -12.70 -0.65 9.66
C GLU A 124 -13.74 -0.36 8.58
N LYS A 125 -13.68 0.81 7.94
CA LYS A 125 -14.55 1.18 6.82
C LYS A 125 -14.04 0.67 5.47
N ILE A 126 -12.80 0.18 5.39
CA ILE A 126 -12.22 -0.35 4.14
C ILE A 126 -12.97 -1.61 3.70
N PRO A 127 -13.65 -1.63 2.52
CA PRO A 127 -14.46 -2.78 2.10
C PRO A 127 -13.68 -4.08 1.92
N LEU A 128 -12.51 -4.04 1.26
CA LEU A 128 -11.75 -5.24 0.93
C LEU A 128 -10.78 -5.62 2.05
N ASN A 129 -10.87 -6.87 2.52
CA ASN A 129 -10.01 -7.39 3.59
C ASN A 129 -8.51 -7.31 3.27
N THR A 130 -8.12 -7.42 2.00
CA THR A 130 -6.72 -7.28 1.57
C THR A 130 -6.18 -5.87 1.84
N TYR A 131 -6.94 -4.83 1.50
CA TYR A 131 -6.60 -3.44 1.80
C TYR A 131 -6.74 -3.12 3.29
N ARG A 132 -7.76 -3.69 3.96
CA ARG A 132 -7.93 -3.52 5.41
C ARG A 132 -6.75 -4.10 6.16
N SER A 133 -6.37 -5.34 5.85
CA SER A 133 -5.16 -5.99 6.38
C SER A 133 -3.92 -5.12 6.14
N SER A 134 -3.73 -4.62 4.91
CA SER A 134 -2.62 -3.71 4.58
C SER A 134 -2.62 -2.44 5.45
N ALA A 135 -3.78 -1.83 5.69
CA ALA A 135 -3.90 -0.66 6.55
C ALA A 135 -3.44 -0.97 7.99
N PHE A 136 -3.95 -2.07 8.57
CA PHE A 136 -3.52 -2.54 9.89
C PHE A 136 -2.01 -2.81 9.97
N ARG A 137 -1.42 -3.45 8.94
CA ARG A 137 0.04 -3.68 8.88
C ARG A 137 0.83 -2.38 8.85
N ASN A 138 0.36 -1.37 8.12
CA ASN A 138 1.05 -0.08 8.04
C ASN A 138 1.00 0.66 9.38
N ILE A 139 -0.16 0.68 10.05
CA ILE A 139 -0.27 1.28 11.40
C ILE A 139 0.63 0.51 12.38
N ALA A 140 0.58 -0.83 12.36
CA ALA A 140 1.42 -1.66 13.21
C ALA A 140 2.92 -1.38 12.98
N ARG A 141 3.35 -1.22 11.73
CA ARG A 141 4.74 -0.87 11.38
C ARG A 141 5.15 0.48 11.94
N LEU A 142 4.30 1.49 11.80
CA LEU A 142 4.57 2.83 12.36
C LEU A 142 4.64 2.80 13.89
N GLN A 143 3.85 1.93 14.54
CA GLN A 143 3.87 1.76 15.99
C GLN A 143 4.98 0.84 16.52
N ALA A 144 5.63 0.03 15.67
CA ALA A 144 6.54 -1.02 16.13
C ALA A 144 7.66 -0.52 17.05
N GLY A 145 8.15 0.72 16.85
CA GLY A 145 9.14 1.34 17.72
C GLY A 145 8.56 2.06 18.95
N ALA A 146 7.34 2.60 18.86
CA ALA A 146 6.72 3.41 19.91
C ALA A 146 5.88 2.59 20.90
N ASN A 147 5.18 1.57 20.40
CA ASN A 147 4.32 0.68 21.16
C ASN A 147 4.31 -0.74 20.53
N PRO A 148 5.36 -1.56 20.79
CA PRO A 148 5.48 -2.90 20.23
C PRO A 148 4.30 -3.82 20.56
N LYS A 149 3.72 -3.69 21.77
CA LYS A 149 2.56 -4.49 22.18
C LYS A 149 1.35 -4.20 21.29
N ARG A 150 1.03 -2.92 21.09
CA ARG A 150 -0.07 -2.53 20.19
C ARG A 150 0.22 -2.88 18.74
N ALA A 151 1.49 -2.77 18.31
CA ALA A 151 1.89 -3.24 16.98
C ALA A 151 1.61 -4.75 16.78
N HIS A 152 1.86 -5.59 17.79
CA HIS A 152 1.48 -7.01 17.76
C HIS A 152 -0.02 -7.22 17.66
N GLU A 153 -0.82 -6.50 18.45
CA GLU A 153 -2.29 -6.62 18.43
C GLU A 153 -2.84 -6.29 17.04
N LEU A 154 -2.41 -5.15 16.48
CA LEU A 154 -2.79 -4.72 15.13
C LEU A 154 -2.34 -5.70 14.05
N LEU A 155 -1.16 -6.29 14.19
CA LEU A 155 -0.67 -7.31 13.28
C LEU A 155 -1.49 -8.61 13.37
N GLY A 156 -1.96 -8.97 14.56
CA GLY A 156 -2.92 -10.07 14.74
C GLY A 156 -4.19 -9.85 13.94
N SER A 157 -4.79 -8.65 14.03
CA SER A 157 -5.97 -8.29 13.23
C SER A 157 -5.68 -8.32 11.72
N ALA A 158 -4.50 -7.84 11.29
CA ALA A 158 -4.11 -7.90 9.89
C ALA A 158 -3.98 -9.33 9.37
N ILE A 159 -3.44 -10.25 10.18
CA ILE A 159 -3.32 -11.68 9.86
C ILE A 159 -4.70 -12.31 9.71
N GLU A 160 -5.59 -12.07 10.67
CA GLU A 160 -6.95 -12.61 10.63
C GLU A 160 -7.71 -12.16 9.36
N LEU A 161 -7.57 -10.89 8.98
CA LEU A 161 -8.19 -10.36 7.76
C LEU A 161 -7.65 -11.00 6.48
N ILE A 162 -6.32 -11.17 6.38
CA ILE A 162 -5.75 -11.80 5.17
C ILE A 162 -6.13 -13.28 5.08
N GLU A 163 -6.23 -13.98 6.21
CA GLU A 163 -6.64 -15.39 6.26
C GLU A 163 -8.12 -15.58 5.92
N LYS A 164 -8.98 -14.61 6.23
CA LYS A 164 -10.40 -14.60 5.82
C LYS A 164 -10.62 -14.13 4.38
N SER A 165 -9.59 -13.60 3.72
CA SER A 165 -9.72 -13.11 2.34
C SER A 165 -9.88 -14.28 1.38
N LYS A 166 -10.83 -14.16 0.44
CA LYS A 166 -11.09 -15.16 -0.59
C LYS A 166 -10.73 -14.61 -1.96
N ASP A 167 -10.46 -15.50 -2.91
CA ASP A 167 -10.21 -15.16 -4.32
C ASP A 167 -9.12 -14.10 -4.49
N VAL A 168 -8.10 -14.16 -3.64
CA VAL A 168 -6.92 -13.28 -3.71
C VAL A 168 -5.85 -13.97 -4.54
N GLU A 169 -5.38 -13.28 -5.58
CA GLU A 169 -4.28 -13.79 -6.40
C GLU A 169 -3.06 -14.15 -5.54
N PRO A 170 -2.38 -15.28 -5.81
CA PRO A 170 -1.23 -15.73 -5.03
C PRO A 170 -0.15 -14.65 -4.86
N VAL A 171 0.11 -13.85 -5.90
CA VAL A 171 1.11 -12.77 -5.86
C VAL A 171 0.82 -11.75 -4.75
N PHE A 172 -0.44 -11.40 -4.51
CA PHE A 172 -0.82 -10.48 -3.43
C PHE A 172 -0.72 -11.12 -2.05
N LEU A 173 -1.07 -12.41 -1.93
CA LEU A 173 -0.91 -13.15 -0.68
C LEU A 173 0.56 -13.31 -0.29
N ILE A 174 1.44 -13.59 -1.25
CA ILE A 174 2.89 -13.65 -1.01
C ILE A 174 3.38 -12.29 -0.52
N SER A 175 3.04 -11.20 -1.20
CA SER A 175 3.45 -9.86 -0.75
C SER A 175 2.94 -9.56 0.66
N ALA A 176 1.71 -9.97 0.98
CA ALA A 176 1.14 -9.83 2.31
C ALA A 176 1.90 -10.62 3.37
N PHE A 177 2.24 -11.88 3.10
CA PHE A 177 3.00 -12.73 4.01
C PHE A 177 4.43 -12.22 4.19
N CYS A 178 5.08 -11.72 3.14
CA CYS A 178 6.39 -11.07 3.24
C CYS A 178 6.35 -9.83 4.15
N ASP A 179 5.35 -8.96 3.99
CA ASP A 179 5.18 -7.77 4.83
C ASP A 179 4.94 -8.14 6.30
N ILE A 180 4.10 -9.16 6.54
CA ILE A 180 3.81 -9.71 7.88
C ILE A 180 5.08 -10.28 8.49
N ALA A 181 5.83 -11.10 7.75
CA ALA A 181 7.05 -11.74 8.24
C ALA A 181 8.12 -10.71 8.60
N SER A 182 8.31 -9.68 7.76
CA SER A 182 9.22 -8.56 8.05
C SER A 182 8.82 -7.78 9.30
N LEU A 183 7.52 -7.59 9.53
CA LEU A 183 7.05 -6.86 10.70
C LEU A 183 7.15 -7.70 11.97
N LEU A 184 6.84 -9.00 11.88
CA LEU A 184 7.05 -9.96 12.97
C LEU A 184 8.53 -9.99 13.39
N SER A 185 9.47 -10.06 12.45
CA SER A 185 10.90 -10.05 12.80
C SER A 185 11.35 -8.73 13.42
N LEU A 186 10.80 -7.58 12.98
CA LEU A 186 11.04 -6.29 13.63
C LEU A 186 10.65 -6.31 15.12
N LEU A 187 9.58 -7.03 15.43
CA LEU A 187 9.05 -7.25 16.78
C LEU A 187 9.70 -8.45 17.51
N ASN A 188 10.75 -9.07 16.93
CA ASN A 188 11.42 -10.27 17.42
C ASN A 188 10.49 -11.49 17.59
N ASP A 189 9.55 -11.67 16.68
CA ASP A 189 8.57 -12.75 16.69
C ASP A 189 8.94 -13.86 15.69
N GLU A 190 9.14 -15.07 16.20
CA GLU A 190 9.53 -16.25 15.41
C GLU A 190 8.45 -16.73 14.45
N ARG A 191 7.19 -16.28 14.59
CA ARG A 191 6.15 -16.56 13.59
C ARG A 191 6.52 -16.02 12.20
N SER A 192 7.46 -15.07 12.11
CA SER A 192 8.03 -14.57 10.86
C SER A 192 8.46 -15.69 9.91
N TYR A 193 9.15 -16.73 10.41
CA TYR A 193 9.59 -17.88 9.59
C TYR A 193 8.41 -18.65 8.99
N GLY A 194 7.31 -18.79 9.75
CA GLY A 194 6.11 -19.48 9.27
C GLY A 194 5.45 -18.76 8.08
N PHE A 195 5.42 -17.43 8.10
CA PHE A 195 4.88 -16.64 6.99
C PHE A 195 5.78 -16.66 5.75
N ILE A 196 7.11 -16.68 5.92
CA ILE A 196 8.04 -16.91 4.79
C ILE A 196 7.79 -18.26 4.14
N LYS A 197 7.69 -19.34 4.93
CA LYS A 197 7.42 -20.68 4.39
C LYS A 197 6.11 -20.73 3.60
N ARG A 198 5.06 -20.06 4.09
CA ARG A 198 3.79 -19.90 3.35
C ARG A 198 3.98 -19.15 2.03
N ALA A 199 4.75 -18.06 2.03
CA ALA A 199 5.05 -17.30 0.82
C ALA A 199 5.80 -18.13 -0.23
N ILE A 200 6.81 -18.91 0.19
CA ILE A 200 7.54 -19.83 -0.69
C ILE A 200 6.61 -20.89 -1.28
N GLY A 201 5.78 -21.52 -0.45
CA GLY A 201 4.84 -22.54 -0.92
C GLY A 201 3.83 -22.01 -1.96
N LEU A 202 3.40 -20.75 -1.82
CA LEU A 202 2.57 -20.11 -2.86
C LEU A 202 3.37 -19.79 -4.13
N ALA A 203 4.62 -19.34 -4.00
CA ALA A 203 5.48 -19.04 -5.15
C ALA A 203 5.79 -20.29 -6.00
N ASP A 204 5.84 -21.48 -5.39
CA ASP A 204 6.03 -22.75 -6.08
C ASP A 204 4.93 -23.02 -7.12
N GLY A 205 3.69 -22.59 -6.81
CA GLY A 205 2.52 -22.76 -7.67
C GLY A 205 2.38 -21.73 -8.79
N ILE A 206 3.23 -20.69 -8.84
CA ILE A 206 3.19 -19.70 -9.93
C ILE A 206 3.83 -20.29 -11.18
N VAL A 207 3.06 -20.27 -12.26
CA VAL A 207 3.45 -20.77 -13.59
C VAL A 207 4.11 -19.69 -14.43
N ASP A 208 3.62 -18.45 -14.36
CA ASP A 208 4.23 -17.36 -15.10
C ASP A 208 5.63 -17.05 -14.55
N GLU A 209 6.64 -17.27 -15.37
CA GLU A 209 8.05 -17.12 -14.96
C GLU A 209 8.42 -15.68 -14.59
N PHE A 210 7.72 -14.69 -15.15
CA PHE A 210 7.96 -13.30 -14.81
C PHE A 210 7.44 -12.98 -13.41
N GLU A 211 6.18 -13.32 -13.12
CA GLU A 211 5.57 -13.19 -11.80
C GLU A 211 6.32 -14.01 -10.76
N LYS A 212 6.66 -15.26 -11.07
CA LYS A 212 7.42 -16.15 -10.19
C LYS A 212 8.76 -15.53 -9.80
N SER A 213 9.51 -15.02 -10.78
CA SER A 213 10.79 -14.35 -10.52
C SER A 213 10.63 -13.10 -9.67
N ALA A 214 9.57 -12.30 -9.91
CA ALA A 214 9.29 -11.10 -9.13
C ALA A 214 8.97 -11.42 -7.67
N VAL A 215 8.12 -12.42 -7.41
CA VAL A 215 7.77 -12.81 -6.04
C VAL A 215 8.92 -13.48 -5.30
N LEU A 216 9.75 -14.28 -6.00
CA LEU A 216 10.94 -14.89 -5.41
C LEU A 216 11.94 -13.83 -4.97
N LEU A 217 12.16 -12.77 -5.77
CA LEU A 217 12.97 -11.63 -5.34
C LEU A 217 12.43 -11.02 -4.04
N LYS A 218 11.13 -10.78 -3.96
CA LYS A 218 10.50 -10.22 -2.75
C LYS A 218 10.70 -11.13 -1.53
N ILE A 219 10.58 -12.45 -1.70
CA ILE A 219 10.82 -13.41 -0.61
C ILE A 219 12.28 -13.36 -0.18
N VAL A 220 13.23 -13.37 -1.11
CA VAL A 220 14.68 -13.28 -0.83
C VAL A 220 15.01 -12.00 -0.05
N GLU A 221 14.48 -10.85 -0.48
CA GLU A 221 14.62 -9.59 0.26
C GLU A 221 14.08 -9.69 1.69
N THR A 222 12.96 -10.39 1.86
CA THR A 222 12.31 -10.55 3.16
C THR A 222 13.10 -11.49 4.07
N GLU A 223 13.61 -12.62 3.54
CA GLU A 223 14.49 -13.52 4.27
C GLU A 223 15.78 -12.83 4.71
N ARG A 224 16.36 -11.99 3.84
CA ARG A 224 17.49 -11.12 4.20
C ARG A 224 17.18 -10.19 5.35
N VAL A 225 16.02 -9.51 5.32
CA VAL A 225 15.58 -8.62 6.41
C VAL A 225 15.45 -9.40 7.73
N ILE A 226 14.78 -10.55 7.71
CA ILE A 226 14.57 -11.38 8.90
C ILE A 226 15.89 -11.91 9.42
N GLY A 227 16.71 -12.52 8.56
CA GLY A 227 17.98 -13.12 8.95
C GLY A 227 18.95 -12.09 9.52
N ASN A 228 19.00 -10.88 8.97
CA ASN A 228 19.80 -9.79 9.55
C ASN A 228 19.25 -9.34 10.90
N LYS A 229 17.93 -9.13 10.99
CA LYS A 229 17.28 -8.66 12.21
C LYS A 229 17.44 -9.66 13.37
N LEU A 230 17.33 -10.96 13.08
CA LEU A 230 17.37 -12.04 14.06
C LEU A 230 18.75 -12.72 14.16
N LYS A 231 19.72 -12.28 13.35
CA LYS A 231 21.07 -12.88 13.24
C LYS A 231 21.04 -14.37 12.88
N ASP A 232 20.15 -14.75 11.97
CA ASP A 232 19.96 -16.13 11.51
C ASP A 232 20.74 -16.39 10.21
N GLU A 233 21.97 -16.88 10.36
CA GLU A 233 22.85 -17.26 9.25
C GLU A 233 22.29 -18.40 8.39
N ALA A 234 21.42 -19.26 8.94
CA ALA A 234 20.80 -20.32 8.16
C ALA A 234 19.78 -19.74 7.19
N LEU A 235 18.92 -18.84 7.66
CA LEU A 235 17.96 -18.14 6.80
C LEU A 235 18.67 -17.30 5.71
N LEU A 236 19.80 -16.67 6.05
CA LEU A 236 20.59 -15.93 5.06
C LEU A 236 21.17 -16.83 3.95
N LYS A 237 21.52 -18.08 4.27
CA LYS A 237 21.92 -19.09 3.27
C LYS A 237 20.73 -19.60 2.47
N GLU A 238 19.59 -19.80 3.09
CA GLU A 238 18.34 -20.15 2.41
C GLU A 238 17.96 -19.08 1.37
N ALA A 239 18.08 -17.79 1.72
CA ALA A 239 17.87 -16.68 0.79
C ALA A 239 18.80 -16.73 -0.42
N LEU A 240 20.09 -17.09 -0.22
CA LEU A 240 21.03 -17.29 -1.31
C LEU A 240 20.60 -18.44 -2.23
N VAL A 241 20.18 -19.58 -1.66
CA VAL A 241 19.68 -20.72 -2.44
C VAL A 241 18.41 -20.33 -3.22
N LEU A 242 17.48 -19.64 -2.56
CA LEU A 242 16.22 -19.19 -3.17
C LEU A 242 16.47 -18.22 -4.32
N SER A 243 17.46 -17.32 -4.20
CA SER A 243 17.84 -16.40 -5.28
C SER A 243 18.27 -17.12 -6.56
N GLY A 244 18.85 -18.33 -6.43
CA GLY A 244 19.22 -19.17 -7.57
C GLY A 244 18.04 -19.75 -8.36
N ARG A 245 16.82 -19.67 -7.80
CA ARG A 245 15.57 -20.10 -8.46
C ARG A 245 14.94 -19.01 -9.33
N ILE A 246 15.50 -17.80 -9.34
CA ILE A 246 15.01 -16.67 -10.14
C ILE A 246 15.55 -16.79 -11.57
N THR A 247 14.64 -16.86 -12.54
CA THR A 247 14.96 -17.16 -13.95
C THR A 247 15.03 -15.91 -14.82
N ARG A 248 14.26 -14.87 -14.51
CA ARG A 248 14.29 -13.61 -15.28
C ARG A 248 15.50 -12.77 -14.89
N GLU A 249 16.30 -12.41 -15.91
CA GLU A 249 17.59 -11.75 -15.73
C GLU A 249 17.53 -10.43 -14.96
N TYR A 250 16.47 -9.63 -15.21
CA TYR A 250 16.23 -8.39 -14.46
C TYR A 250 16.16 -8.65 -12.95
N TYR A 251 15.31 -9.59 -12.53
CA TYR A 251 15.14 -9.92 -11.11
C TYR A 251 16.34 -10.67 -10.53
N LYS A 252 17.01 -11.50 -11.33
CA LYS A 252 18.22 -12.21 -10.93
C LYS A 252 19.35 -11.26 -10.58
N THR A 253 19.52 -10.19 -11.35
CA THR A 253 20.52 -9.14 -11.09
C THR A 253 20.22 -8.45 -9.75
N LEU A 254 18.96 -8.05 -9.52
CA LEU A 254 18.54 -7.46 -8.25
C LEU A 254 18.75 -8.41 -7.05
N ALA A 255 18.40 -9.68 -7.21
CA ALA A 255 18.58 -10.67 -6.16
C ALA A 255 20.06 -10.89 -5.83
N ALA A 256 20.93 -10.91 -6.85
CA ALA A 256 22.37 -11.01 -6.65
C ALA A 256 22.92 -9.83 -5.82
N ASP A 257 22.43 -8.62 -6.05
CA ASP A 257 22.80 -7.45 -5.24
C ASP A 257 22.28 -7.57 -3.81
N VAL A 258 21.05 -8.04 -3.63
CA VAL A 258 20.42 -8.25 -2.32
C VAL A 258 21.23 -9.23 -1.45
N VAL A 259 21.67 -10.36 -2.01
CA VAL A 259 22.41 -11.38 -1.25
C VAL A 259 23.91 -11.07 -1.07
N LYS A 260 24.47 -10.16 -1.89
CA LYS A 260 25.88 -9.73 -1.77
C LYS A 260 26.10 -8.63 -0.74
N ARG A 261 25.07 -7.84 -0.41
CA ARG A 261 25.18 -6.78 0.61
C ARG A 261 25.59 -7.41 1.94
N ARG A 262 26.82 -7.11 2.36
CA ARG A 262 27.27 -7.30 3.74
C ARG A 262 26.88 -6.04 4.50
N ASP A 263 26.13 -6.21 5.58
CA ASP A 263 25.84 -5.12 6.53
C ASP A 263 27.11 -4.62 7.21
#